data_AF-A0A3A3ZZI8-F1
#
_entry.id   AF-A0A3A3ZZI8-F1
#
_cell.length_a   1.000
_cell.length_b   1.000
_cell.length_c   1.000
_cell.angle_alpha   90.00
_cell.angle_beta   90.00
_cell.angle_gamma   90.00
#
_symmetry.space_group_name_H-M   'P 1'
#
loop_
_entity.id
_entity.type
_entity.pdbx_description
1 polymer ?
#
loop_
_entity_poly.entity_id
_entity_poly.type
_entity_poly.pdbx_seq_one_letter_code
_entity_poly.pdbx_strand_id
1 'polypeptide(L)' 'MDTPAEPEDVIVVTEAEFAAAVQAALDDLGLTYDDLRDQAARHEFDSLRARKLWLLIGGTR' A
#
# COMPACT_ATOMS: atom_id res chain seq x y z
N MET A 1 -21.82 16.17 30.48
CA MET A 1 -21.17 17.02 29.46
C MET A 1 -20.76 16.09 28.34
N ASP A 2 -21.35 16.27 27.17
CA ASP A 2 -20.95 15.57 25.95
C ASP A 2 -19.71 16.32 25.42
N THR A 3 -18.54 15.69 25.46
CA THR A 3 -17.33 16.27 24.87
C THR A 3 -17.47 16.09 23.35
N PRO A 4 -17.45 17.16 22.54
CA PRO A 4 -17.45 17.00 21.10
C PRO A 4 -16.15 16.30 20.70
N ALA A 5 -16.28 15.13 20.07
CA ALA A 5 -15.15 14.45 19.45
C ALA A 5 -14.55 15.40 18.41
N GLU A 6 -13.29 15.81 18.60
CA GLU A 6 -12.59 16.62 17.62
C GLU A 6 -12.48 15.81 16.32
N PRO A 7 -12.66 16.45 15.15
CA PRO A 7 -12.57 15.74 13.88
C PRO A 7 -11.16 15.16 13.74
N GLU A 8 -11.05 13.83 13.69
CA GLU A 8 -9.82 13.15 13.29
C GLU A 8 -9.41 13.69 11.91
N ASP A 9 -8.18 14.20 11.79
CA ASP A 9 -7.61 14.69 10.53
C ASP A 9 -7.48 13.53 9.53
N VAL A 10 -8.54 13.28 8.77
CA VAL A 10 -8.56 12.32 7.67
C VAL A 10 -7.85 12.94 6.48
N ILE A 11 -6.61 12.52 6.24
CA ILE A 11 -5.87 12.88 5.02
C ILE A 11 -6.46 12.08 3.86
N VAL A 12 -7.23 12.74 3.01
CA VAL A 12 -7.74 12.17 1.75
C VAL A 12 -6.66 12.34 0.68
N VAL A 13 -5.99 11.26 0.32
CA VAL A 13 -5.11 11.22 -0.86
C VAL A 13 -5.91 10.95 -2.12
N THR A 14 -5.53 11.61 -3.20
CA THR A 14 -6.05 11.32 -4.53
C THR A 14 -5.53 9.97 -5.03
N GLU A 15 -6.24 9.37 -5.98
CA GLU A 15 -5.81 8.13 -6.64
C GLU A 15 -4.43 8.29 -7.31
N ALA A 16 -4.14 9.48 -7.86
CA ALA A 16 -2.85 9.78 -8.47
C ALA A 16 -1.71 9.82 -7.45
N GLU A 17 -1.93 10.43 -6.29
CA GLU A 17 -0.94 10.45 -5.20
C GLU A 17 -0.70 9.05 -4.64
N PHE A 18 -1.77 8.25 -4.51
CA PHE A 18 -1.65 6.86 -4.10
C PHE A 18 -0.84 6.04 -5.12
N ALA A 19 -1.14 6.16 -6.42
CA ALA A 19 -0.41 5.47 -7.47
C ALA A 19 1.07 5.88 -7.51
N ALA A 20 1.38 7.16 -7.34
CA ALA A 20 2.75 7.66 -7.26
C ALA A 20 3.51 7.09 -6.04
N ALA A 21 2.84 7.03 -4.87
CA ALA A 21 3.42 6.45 -3.66
C ALA A 21 3.68 4.94 -3.81
N VAL A 22 2.76 4.21 -4.46
CA VAL A 22 2.94 2.79 -4.77
C VAL A 22 4.13 2.59 -5.72
N GLN A 23 4.23 3.38 -6.78
CA GLN A 23 5.35 3.30 -7.71
C GLN A 23 6.70 3.58 -7.02
N ALA A 24 6.76 4.62 -6.19
CA ALA A 24 7.98 4.92 -5.45
C ALA A 24 8.39 3.80 -4.48
N ALA A 25 7.42 3.14 -3.84
CA ALA A 25 7.68 2.01 -2.95
C ALA A 25 8.15 0.75 -3.72
N LEU A 26 7.63 0.54 -4.92
CA LEU A 26 8.10 -0.51 -5.83
C LEU A 26 9.54 -0.25 -6.28
N ASP A 27 9.84 0.99 -6.68
CA ASP A 27 11.19 1.40 -7.10
C ASP A 27 12.22 1.24 -5.96
N ASP A 28 11.87 1.61 -4.73
CA ASP A 28 12.72 1.42 -3.53
C ASP A 28 12.98 -0.07 -3.23
N LEU A 29 12.03 -0.94 -3.55
CA LEU A 29 12.18 -2.39 -3.44
C LEU A 29 12.91 -3.02 -4.63
N GLY A 30 13.12 -2.27 -5.71
CA GLY A 30 13.62 -2.81 -6.97
C GLY A 30 12.68 -3.85 -7.59
N LEU A 31 11.37 -3.73 -7.34
CA LEU A 31 10.34 -4.64 -7.83
C LEU A 31 9.42 -3.93 -8.81
N THR A 32 8.86 -4.68 -9.74
CA THR A 32 7.68 -4.23 -10.50
C THR A 32 6.39 -4.67 -9.80
N TYR A 33 5.26 -4.09 -10.22
CA TYR A 33 3.96 -4.57 -9.77
C TYR A 33 3.73 -6.05 -10.16
N ASP A 34 4.21 -6.46 -11.33
CA ASP A 34 4.11 -7.85 -11.79
C ASP A 34 4.91 -8.80 -10.88
N ASP A 35 6.13 -8.42 -10.48
CA ASP A 35 6.93 -9.20 -9.53
C ASP A 35 6.20 -9.35 -8.19
N LEU A 36 5.61 -8.24 -7.71
CA LEU A 36 4.86 -8.24 -6.46
C LEU A 36 3.59 -9.11 -6.54
N ARG A 37 2.91 -9.09 -7.70
CA ARG A 37 1.74 -9.95 -7.97
C ARG A 37 2.14 -11.42 -8.01
N ASP A 38 3.26 -11.75 -8.64
CA ASP A 38 3.74 -13.13 -8.74
C ASP A 38 4.15 -13.68 -7.37
N GLN A 39 4.79 -12.85 -6.53
CA GLN A 39 5.07 -13.17 -5.12
C GLN A 39 3.78 -13.43 -4.34
N ALA A 40 2.76 -12.58 -4.51
CA ALA A 40 1.46 -12.75 -3.88
C ALA A 40 0.74 -14.03 -4.33
N ALA A 41 0.75 -14.33 -5.64
CA ALA A 41 0.15 -15.55 -6.20
C ALA A 41 0.79 -16.82 -5.64
N ARG A 42 2.09 -16.77 -5.35
CA ARG A 42 2.84 -17.88 -4.74
C ARG A 42 2.78 -17.90 -3.22
N HIS A 43 2.23 -16.86 -2.60
CA HIS A 43 2.26 -16.62 -1.15
C HIS A 43 3.69 -16.54 -0.58
N GLU A 44 4.67 -16.25 -1.44
CA GLU A 44 6.09 -16.18 -1.14
C GLU A 44 6.59 -14.76 -1.44
N PHE A 45 6.80 -13.95 -0.39
CA PHE A 45 7.33 -12.61 -0.54
C PHE A 45 8.82 -12.57 -0.21
N ASP A 46 9.60 -11.87 -1.03
CA ASP A 46 11.04 -11.72 -0.82
C ASP A 46 11.37 -10.88 0.41
N SER A 47 10.42 -10.04 0.85
CA SER A 47 10.58 -9.25 2.06
C SER A 47 9.25 -8.92 2.74
N LEU A 48 9.33 -8.59 4.03
CA LEU A 48 8.20 -8.05 4.79
C LEU A 48 7.71 -6.71 4.22
N ARG A 49 8.59 -5.91 3.61
CA ARG A 49 8.23 -4.64 3.00
C ARG A 49 7.41 -4.87 1.72
N ALA A 50 7.78 -5.85 0.89
CA ALA A 50 6.99 -6.29 -0.27
C ALA A 50 5.59 -6.77 0.16
N ARG A 51 5.52 -7.68 1.15
CA ARG A 51 4.23 -8.16 1.68
C ARG A 51 3.33 -7.03 2.20
N LYS A 52 3.90 -6.06 2.92
CA LYS A 52 3.16 -4.90 3.42
C LYS A 52 2.63 -4.04 2.27
N LEU A 53 3.46 -3.78 1.26
CA LEU A 53 3.07 -3.02 0.08
C LEU A 53 1.89 -3.68 -0.64
N TRP A 54 1.92 -5.00 -0.82
CA TRP A 54 0.81 -5.76 -1.42
C TRP A 54 -0.51 -5.61 -0.64
N LEU A 55 -0.45 -5.66 0.69
CA LEU A 55 -1.63 -5.44 1.54
C LEU A 55 -2.16 -4.01 1.44
N LEU A 56 -1.26 -3.02 1.31
CA LEU A 56 -1.58 -1.60 1.23
C LEU A 56 -2.26 -1.24 -0.10
N ILE A 57 -1.83 -1.88 -1.20
CA ILE A 57 -2.47 -1.75 -2.52
C ILE A 57 -3.89 -2.36 -2.52
N GLY A 58 -4.22 -3.18 -1.53
CA GLY A 58 -5.51 -3.86 -1.45
C GLY A 58 -5.51 -5.13 -2.28
N GLY A 59 -4.45 -5.95 -2.15
CA GLY A 59 -4.22 -7.23 -2.84
C GLY A 59 -5.25 -8.35 -2.64
N THR A 60 -6.52 -8.00 -2.46
CA THR A 60 -7.69 -8.86 -2.45
C THR A 60 -8.80 -8.16 -3.23
N ARG A 61 -8.86 -8.38 -4.54
CA ARG A 61 -10.10 -8.25 -5.32
C ARG A 61 -10.25 -9.46 -6.22
#